data_AF-D1BHF6-F1
#
_entry.id   AF-D1BHF6-F1
#
_cell.length_a   1.000
_cell.length_b   1.000
_cell.length_c   1.000
_cell.angle_alpha   90.00
_cell.angle_beta   90.00
_cell.angle_gamma   90.00
#
_symmetry.space_group_name_H-M   'P 1'
#
loop_
_entity.id
_entity.type
_entity.pdbx_description
1 polymer ?
#
loop_
_entity_poly.entity_id
_entity_poly.type
_entity_poly.pdbx_seq_one_letter_code
_entity_poly.pdbx_strand_id
1 'polypeptide(L)'
;MLGSFSTSGTVSTSIPRTGLVTRQDGPVTLFDPTFAATPGIERRRSTPHTVGAAVGLVLVLVGLVLLSQNVLTVAEWARDGLQDSSRARYRAGAGLMVPMLYLAGFFLVGYCIRYLLVDARPWTRTDTGTRLRSLYEGWYLGDARFFEDLHARLASGDPTRYTPMPERDKRGHSGLRIWTAAADRTAYVGLTWGPRRKTTLNAPMIVLVGPAYDALLAAKRARFEKPSRDAERSRW
;
A
#
# COMPACT_ATOMS: atom_id res chain seq x y z
N MET A 1 65.14 33.66 -21.08
CA MET A 1 64.59 32.51 -20.33
C MET A 1 63.20 32.92 -19.86
N LEU A 2 62.19 32.69 -20.69
CA LEU A 2 61.21 31.59 -20.56
C LEU A 2 60.32 31.75 -19.32
N GLY A 3 59.06 32.12 -19.57
CA GLY A 3 58.05 32.39 -18.56
C GLY A 3 57.43 31.15 -17.93
N SER A 4 56.62 31.37 -16.89
CA SER A 4 55.80 30.32 -16.28
C SER A 4 54.40 30.82 -15.94
N PHE A 5 53.47 30.31 -16.73
CA PHE A 5 52.04 30.06 -16.57
C PHE A 5 51.34 30.33 -15.23
N SER A 6 50.19 31.02 -15.38
CA SER A 6 48.98 30.95 -14.55
C SER A 6 48.29 29.59 -14.70
N THR A 7 47.73 29.03 -13.62
CA THR A 7 46.40 28.40 -13.67
C THR A 7 45.74 28.33 -12.30
N SER A 8 44.64 29.04 -12.18
CA SER A 8 43.61 28.94 -11.15
C SER A 8 42.96 27.56 -11.16
N GLY A 9 42.64 27.04 -9.99
CA GLY A 9 41.91 25.78 -9.83
C GLY A 9 41.06 25.77 -8.57
N THR A 10 40.02 26.60 -8.54
CA THR A 10 38.98 26.56 -7.51
C THR A 10 38.16 25.28 -7.73
N VAL A 11 38.36 24.27 -6.88
CA VAL A 11 37.57 23.03 -6.88
C VAL A 11 36.17 23.38 -6.35
N SER A 12 35.28 23.73 -7.28
CA SER A 12 33.84 23.83 -7.04
C SER A 12 33.27 22.41 -7.06
N THR A 13 33.12 21.82 -5.88
CA THR A 13 32.32 20.59 -5.70
C THR A 13 30.85 20.95 -5.90
N SER A 14 30.41 20.88 -7.14
CA SER A 14 29.00 20.93 -7.51
C SER A 14 28.31 19.68 -6.96
N ILE A 15 27.55 19.85 -5.88
CA ILE A 15 26.56 18.88 -5.45
C ILE A 15 25.57 18.73 -6.62
N PRO A 16 25.36 17.52 -7.19
CA PRO A 16 24.35 17.35 -8.21
C PRO A 16 22.99 17.66 -7.59
N ARG A 17 22.38 18.77 -8.02
CA ARG A 17 20.95 19.04 -7.87
C ARG A 17 20.20 17.96 -8.64
N THR A 18 19.95 16.84 -7.99
CA THR A 18 18.99 15.84 -8.46
C THR A 18 17.66 16.54 -8.63
N GLY A 19 17.14 16.48 -9.85
CA GLY A 19 15.98 17.23 -10.31
C GLY A 19 14.81 17.14 -9.34
N LEU A 20 14.26 18.31 -9.02
CA LEU A 20 12.91 18.47 -8.52
C LEU A 20 11.95 17.84 -9.54
N VAL A 21 11.63 16.56 -9.33
CA VAL A 21 10.43 15.95 -9.90
C VAL A 21 9.24 16.49 -9.10
N THR A 22 8.82 17.69 -9.45
CA THR A 22 7.49 18.16 -9.10
C THR A 22 6.46 17.39 -9.91
N ARG A 23 5.46 16.87 -9.19
CA ARG A 23 4.10 16.47 -9.64
C ARG A 23 3.85 14.97 -9.82
N GLN A 24 3.16 14.39 -8.83
CA GLN A 24 1.87 13.73 -9.08
C GLN A 24 1.06 13.54 -7.79
N ASP A 25 -0.01 14.32 -7.66
CA ASP A 25 -1.03 14.16 -6.65
C ASP A 25 -1.90 12.93 -6.96
N GLY A 26 -1.72 11.92 -6.12
CA GLY A 26 -2.51 10.69 -6.03
C GLY A 26 -2.04 9.96 -4.77
N PRO A 27 -2.81 9.03 -4.20
CA PRO A 27 -2.38 8.27 -3.03
C PRO A 27 -1.32 7.25 -3.45
N VAL A 28 -0.11 7.73 -3.72
CA VAL A 28 1.11 6.95 -3.77
C VAL A 28 1.22 6.29 -2.40
N THR A 29 1.22 4.95 -2.39
CA THR A 29 1.42 4.21 -1.15
C THR A 29 2.84 4.50 -0.70
N LEU A 30 3.07 4.74 0.60
CA LEU A 30 4.33 5.25 1.16
C LEU A 30 5.60 4.49 0.68
N PHE A 31 5.41 3.22 0.30
CA PHE A 31 6.46 2.30 -0.11
C PHE A 31 6.58 2.10 -1.64
N ASP A 32 5.71 2.70 -2.46
CA ASP A 32 5.77 2.59 -3.93
C ASP A 32 7.13 3.01 -4.51
N PRO A 33 7.76 4.11 -4.04
CA PRO A 33 9.12 4.46 -4.50
C PRO A 33 10.13 3.36 -4.18
N THR A 34 10.03 2.73 -3.01
CA THR A 34 10.95 1.65 -2.60
C THR A 34 10.76 0.41 -3.45
N PHE A 35 9.50 0.06 -3.78
CA PHE A 35 9.23 -1.04 -4.70
C PHE A 35 9.77 -0.78 -6.10
N ALA A 36 9.53 0.42 -6.63
CA ALA A 36 10.03 0.80 -7.95
C ALA A 36 11.57 0.78 -8.04
N ALA A 37 12.25 1.08 -6.92
CA ALA A 37 13.71 1.03 -6.84
C ALA A 37 14.26 -0.39 -6.58
N THR A 38 13.43 -1.37 -6.23
CA THR A 38 13.88 -2.73 -5.90
C THR A 38 13.91 -3.61 -7.16
N PRO A 39 15.07 -4.16 -7.56
CA PRO A 39 15.15 -5.05 -8.73
C PRO A 39 14.25 -6.28 -8.59
N GLY A 40 13.68 -6.73 -9.72
CA GLY A 40 12.87 -7.95 -9.78
C GLY A 40 11.43 -7.80 -9.26
N ILE A 41 10.97 -6.58 -9.00
CA ILE A 41 9.57 -6.29 -8.67
C ILE A 41 9.02 -5.31 -9.69
N GLU A 42 7.83 -5.62 -10.23
CA GLU A 42 7.16 -4.76 -11.19
C GLU A 42 5.65 -4.65 -10.91
N ARG A 43 5.03 -3.58 -11.42
CA ARG A 43 3.57 -3.46 -11.44
C ARG A 43 3.02 -4.10 -12.71
N ARG A 44 2.48 -5.30 -12.59
CA ARG A 44 1.84 -6.00 -13.70
C ARG A 44 0.32 -5.88 -13.62
N ARG A 45 -0.33 -5.64 -14.76
CA ARG A 45 -1.81 -5.68 -14.82
C ARG A 45 -2.30 -7.10 -14.51
N SER A 46 -3.24 -7.20 -13.58
CA SER A 46 -3.90 -8.46 -13.27
C SER A 46 -5.16 -8.58 -14.13
N THR A 47 -5.16 -9.52 -15.09
CA THR A 47 -6.31 -9.84 -15.93
C THR A 47 -7.60 -10.07 -15.12
N PRO A 48 -7.63 -10.91 -14.06
CA PRO A 48 -8.88 -11.14 -13.33
C PRO A 48 -9.39 -9.89 -12.60
N HIS A 49 -8.50 -9.04 -12.05
CA HIS A 49 -8.92 -7.79 -11.41
C HIS A 49 -9.43 -6.78 -12.44
N THR A 50 -8.80 -6.74 -13.61
CA THR A 50 -9.20 -5.87 -14.72
C THR A 50 -10.57 -6.28 -15.26
N VAL A 51 -10.78 -7.59 -15.51
CA VAL A 51 -12.08 -8.11 -15.98
C VAL A 51 -13.17 -7.85 -14.94
N GLY A 52 -12.93 -8.18 -13.67
CA GLY A 52 -13.92 -7.96 -12.61
C GLY A 52 -14.33 -6.50 -12.46
N ALA A 53 -13.37 -5.58 -12.50
CA ALA A 53 -13.65 -4.14 -12.42
C ALA A 53 -14.32 -3.58 -13.69
N ALA A 54 -13.96 -4.10 -14.87
CA ALA A 54 -14.61 -3.73 -16.13
C ALA A 54 -16.07 -4.21 -16.17
N VAL A 55 -16.33 -5.46 -15.77
CA VAL A 55 -17.69 -6.01 -15.65
C VAL A 55 -18.50 -5.20 -14.63
N GLY A 56 -17.92 -4.92 -13.46
CA GLY A 56 -18.55 -4.09 -12.45
C GLY A 56 -18.91 -2.70 -12.99
N LEU A 57 -18.00 -2.05 -13.71
CA LEU A 57 -18.26 -0.75 -14.35
C LEU A 57 -19.42 -0.83 -15.34
N VAL A 58 -19.45 -1.85 -16.21
CA VAL A 58 -20.54 -2.06 -17.17
C VAL A 58 -21.89 -2.23 -16.45
N LEU A 59 -21.94 -3.05 -15.40
CA LEU A 59 -23.17 -3.28 -14.63
C LEU A 59 -23.68 -1.99 -13.97
N VAL A 60 -22.79 -1.15 -13.46
CA VAL A 60 -23.16 0.14 -12.86
C VAL A 60 -23.71 1.10 -13.91
N LEU A 61 -23.10 1.16 -15.09
CA LEU A 61 -23.57 1.98 -16.19
C LEU A 61 -24.95 1.52 -16.69
N VAL A 62 -25.15 0.21 -16.85
CA VAL A 62 -26.46 -0.37 -17.21
C VAL A 62 -27.49 -0.03 -16.13
N GLY A 63 -27.14 -0.17 -14.85
CA GLY A 63 -28.02 0.21 -13.74
C GLY A 63 -28.42 1.68 -13.77
N LEU A 64 -27.48 2.58 -14.07
CA LEU A 64 -27.76 4.02 -14.22
C LEU A 64 -28.66 4.32 -15.43
N VAL A 65 -28.48 3.63 -16.56
CA VAL A 65 -29.36 3.76 -17.73
C VAL A 65 -30.77 3.29 -17.40
N LEU A 66 -30.91 2.12 -16.77
CA LEU A 66 -32.21 1.58 -16.35
C LEU A 66 -32.89 2.49 -15.32
N LEU A 67 -32.14 3.01 -14.35
CA LEU A 67 -32.64 4.00 -13.40
C LEU A 67 -33.16 5.26 -14.10
N SER A 68 -32.46 5.72 -15.14
CA SER A 68 -32.85 6.91 -15.91
C SER A 68 -34.09 6.67 -16.76
N GLN A 69 -34.22 5.50 -17.38
CA GLN A 69 -35.40 5.12 -18.15
C GLN A 69 -36.63 4.93 -17.25
N ASN A 70 -36.43 4.51 -16.00
CA ASN A 70 -37.50 4.22 -15.06
C ASN A 70 -37.57 5.25 -13.92
N VAL A 71 -37.11 6.48 -14.14
CA VAL A 71 -36.93 7.45 -13.04
C VAL A 71 -38.24 7.80 -12.35
N LEU A 72 -39.34 7.89 -13.12
CA LEU A 72 -40.69 8.15 -12.61
C LEU A 72 -41.18 6.96 -11.78
N THR A 73 -41.08 5.75 -12.33
CA THR A 73 -41.46 4.50 -11.64
C THR A 73 -40.69 4.31 -10.34
N VAL A 74 -39.38 4.58 -10.32
CA VAL A 74 -38.54 4.48 -9.12
C VAL A 74 -38.88 5.59 -8.13
N ALA A 75 -39.19 6.80 -8.59
CA ALA A 75 -39.62 7.89 -7.73
C ALA A 75 -40.98 7.60 -7.07
N GLU A 76 -41.92 7.02 -7.81
CA GLU A 76 -43.22 6.57 -7.32
C GLU A 76 -43.05 5.44 -6.30
N TRP A 77 -42.32 4.38 -6.65
CA TRP A 77 -42.00 3.29 -5.73
C TRP A 77 -41.34 3.78 -4.43
N ALA A 78 -40.39 4.72 -4.54
CA ALA A 78 -39.72 5.30 -3.38
C ALA A 78 -40.71 6.10 -2.51
N ARG A 79 -41.65 6.83 -3.11
CA ARG A 79 -42.68 7.57 -2.37
C ARG A 79 -43.63 6.61 -1.66
N ASP A 80 -44.10 5.57 -2.35
CA ASP A 80 -45.06 4.60 -1.81
C ASP A 80 -44.45 3.80 -0.64
N GLY A 81 -43.24 3.25 -0.81
CA GLY A 81 -42.56 2.51 0.25
C GLY A 81 -42.23 3.33 1.51
N LEU A 82 -42.19 4.67 1.40
CA LEU A 82 -41.95 5.56 2.54
C LEU A 82 -43.25 6.05 3.19
N GLN A 83 -44.40 5.97 2.52
CA GLN A 83 -45.71 6.23 3.14
C GLN A 83 -46.08 5.12 4.14
N ASP A 84 -45.71 3.87 3.84
CA ASP A 84 -45.87 2.71 4.74
C ASP A 84 -44.94 2.75 5.96
N SER A 85 -43.90 3.61 5.93
CA SER A 85 -42.98 3.77 7.04
C SER A 85 -43.55 4.72 8.10
N SER A 86 -43.76 4.21 9.32
CA SER A 86 -44.43 4.94 10.42
C SER A 86 -43.63 6.11 11.01
N ARG A 87 -42.38 6.33 10.59
CA ARG A 87 -41.50 7.37 11.16
C ARG A 87 -41.41 8.59 10.24
N ALA A 88 -41.81 9.75 10.74
CA ALA A 88 -41.83 11.03 10.01
C ALA A 88 -40.50 11.41 9.32
N ARG A 89 -39.35 10.97 9.86
CA ARG A 89 -38.02 11.22 9.28
C ARG A 89 -37.83 10.54 7.91
N TYR A 90 -38.50 9.42 7.65
CA TYR A 90 -38.38 8.69 6.38
C TYR A 90 -39.22 9.33 5.26
N ARG A 91 -40.36 9.97 5.57
CA ARG A 91 -41.18 10.70 4.58
C ARG A 91 -40.45 11.89 3.96
N ALA A 92 -39.63 12.61 4.74
CA ALA A 92 -38.81 13.71 4.23
C ALA A 92 -37.69 13.24 3.27
N GLY A 93 -37.27 11.97 3.36
CA GLY A 93 -36.22 11.39 2.53
C GLY A 93 -36.68 10.91 1.15
N ALA A 94 -38.00 10.82 0.89
CA ALA A 94 -38.54 10.25 -0.33
C ALA A 94 -38.09 10.98 -1.61
N GLY A 95 -38.04 12.31 -1.54
CA GLY A 95 -37.55 13.12 -2.67
C GLY A 95 -36.05 13.01 -2.91
N LEU A 96 -35.28 12.49 -1.95
CA LEU A 96 -33.82 12.39 -2.02
C LEU A 96 -33.32 11.02 -2.47
N MET A 97 -34.18 10.00 -2.49
CA MET A 97 -33.75 8.63 -2.80
C MET A 97 -33.18 8.50 -4.22
N VAL A 98 -33.89 9.04 -5.23
CA VAL A 98 -33.43 9.03 -6.62
C VAL A 98 -32.11 9.81 -6.79
N PRO A 99 -31.97 11.06 -6.29
CA PRO A 99 -30.69 11.75 -6.26
C PRO A 99 -29.56 10.97 -5.57
N MET A 100 -29.84 10.30 -4.45
CA MET A 100 -28.86 9.48 -3.74
C MET A 100 -28.41 8.27 -4.56
N LEU A 101 -29.30 7.62 -5.30
CA LEU A 101 -28.94 6.51 -6.18
C LEU A 101 -28.02 6.96 -7.32
N TYR A 102 -28.30 8.11 -7.94
CA TYR A 102 -27.39 8.69 -8.94
C TYR A 102 -26.03 9.04 -8.34
N LEU A 103 -26.01 9.64 -7.16
CA LEU A 103 -24.78 9.98 -6.46
C LEU A 103 -23.96 8.72 -6.12
N ALA A 104 -24.62 7.67 -5.61
CA ALA A 104 -23.99 6.39 -5.32
C ALA A 104 -23.42 5.75 -6.58
N GLY A 105 -24.18 5.74 -7.69
CA GLY A 105 -23.71 5.25 -8.98
C GLY A 105 -22.52 6.04 -9.51
N PHE A 106 -22.53 7.36 -9.41
CA PHE A 106 -21.41 8.23 -9.80
C PHE A 106 -20.13 7.89 -9.00
N PHE A 107 -20.23 7.77 -7.67
CA PHE A 107 -19.09 7.36 -6.85
C PHE A 107 -18.60 5.96 -7.19
N LEU A 108 -19.51 5.04 -7.49
CA LEU A 108 -19.16 3.66 -7.84
C LEU A 108 -18.47 3.58 -9.20
N VAL A 109 -18.90 4.36 -10.20
CA VAL A 109 -18.20 4.53 -11.48
C VAL A 109 -16.79 5.07 -11.24
N GLY A 110 -16.66 6.15 -10.47
CA GLY A 110 -15.36 6.73 -10.12
C GLY A 110 -14.44 5.73 -9.40
N TYR A 111 -15.01 4.92 -8.50
CA TYR A 111 -14.30 3.84 -7.81
C TYR A 111 -13.82 2.75 -8.78
N CYS A 112 -14.67 2.25 -9.67
CA CYS A 112 -14.31 1.25 -10.67
C CYS A 112 -13.21 1.75 -11.62
N ILE A 113 -13.31 2.99 -12.09
CA ILE A 113 -12.26 3.62 -12.93
C ILE A 113 -10.95 3.72 -12.17
N ARG A 114 -10.99 4.25 -10.94
CA ARG A 114 -9.80 4.33 -10.08
C ARG A 114 -9.18 2.95 -9.88
N TYR A 115 -9.99 1.94 -9.58
CA TYR A 115 -9.54 0.58 -9.37
C TYR A 115 -8.85 0.02 -10.61
N LEU A 116 -9.42 0.22 -11.81
CA LEU A 116 -8.82 -0.18 -13.09
C LEU A 116 -7.47 0.51 -13.36
N LEU A 117 -7.36 1.79 -13.03
CA LEU A 117 -6.16 2.59 -13.30
C LEU A 117 -5.04 2.32 -12.30
N VAL A 118 -5.38 2.17 -11.02
CA VAL A 118 -4.41 2.17 -9.91
C VAL A 118 -4.26 0.78 -9.27
N ASP A 119 -5.37 0.16 -8.87
CA ASP A 119 -5.37 -1.01 -7.99
C ASP A 119 -5.33 -2.35 -8.74
N ALA A 120 -5.72 -2.37 -10.02
CA ALA A 120 -5.64 -3.54 -10.90
C ALA A 120 -4.20 -3.89 -11.32
N ARG A 121 -3.20 -3.15 -10.83
CA ARG A 121 -1.77 -3.36 -11.06
C ARG A 121 -1.06 -3.75 -9.76
N PRO A 122 -1.28 -4.97 -9.24
CA PRO A 122 -0.57 -5.42 -8.06
C PRO A 122 0.95 -5.49 -8.34
N TRP A 123 1.73 -5.30 -7.28
CA TRP A 123 3.16 -5.61 -7.31
C TRP A 123 3.35 -7.13 -7.45
N THR A 124 4.15 -7.53 -8.42
CA THR A 124 4.48 -8.92 -8.74
C THR A 124 5.99 -9.06 -8.88
N ARG A 125 6.52 -10.25 -8.59
CA ARG A 125 7.91 -10.57 -8.90
C ARG A 125 8.07 -10.75 -10.42
N THR A 126 9.08 -10.13 -11.01
CA THR A 126 9.31 -10.14 -12.46
C THR A 126 9.61 -11.55 -12.98
N ASP A 127 10.41 -12.33 -12.25
CA ASP A 127 10.87 -13.65 -12.69
C ASP A 127 9.73 -14.69 -12.80
N THR A 128 8.81 -14.68 -11.83
CA THR A 128 7.81 -15.75 -11.64
C THR A 128 6.38 -15.27 -11.87
N GLY A 129 6.16 -13.95 -11.89
CA GLY A 129 4.81 -13.37 -11.87
C GLY A 129 4.07 -13.52 -10.53
N THR A 130 4.74 -14.03 -9.48
CA THR A 130 4.11 -14.24 -8.18
C THR A 130 3.69 -12.90 -7.57
N ARG A 131 2.41 -12.79 -7.19
CA ARG A 131 1.86 -11.59 -6.57
C ARG A 131 2.37 -11.40 -5.15
N LEU A 132 2.82 -10.18 -4.85
CA LEU A 132 3.15 -9.77 -3.48
C LEU A 132 1.85 -9.58 -2.69
N ARG A 133 1.77 -10.22 -1.52
CA ARG A 133 0.66 -10.06 -0.56
C ARG A 133 1.18 -9.41 0.71
N SER A 134 0.43 -8.45 1.26
CA SER A 134 0.80 -7.86 2.54
C SER A 134 0.64 -8.90 3.65
N LEU A 135 1.72 -9.13 4.39
CA LEU A 135 1.80 -10.07 5.49
C LEU A 135 1.65 -9.34 6.84
N TYR A 136 2.26 -8.17 6.97
CA TYR A 136 2.31 -7.41 8.22
C TYR A 136 2.31 -5.92 7.93
N GLU A 137 1.66 -5.17 8.81
CA GLU A 137 1.70 -3.71 8.84
C GLU A 137 1.70 -3.24 10.30
N GLY A 138 2.63 -2.36 10.64
CA GLY A 138 2.76 -1.77 11.97
C GLY A 138 3.30 -0.36 11.90
N TRP A 139 2.77 0.50 12.78
CA TRP A 139 3.18 1.89 12.93
C TRP A 139 3.85 2.06 14.29
N TYR A 140 4.90 2.87 14.34
CA TYR A 140 5.76 3.03 15.50
C TYR A 140 6.11 4.50 15.73
N LEU A 141 6.31 4.84 17.01
CA LEU A 141 7.06 6.01 17.40
C LEU A 141 8.55 5.64 17.42
N GLY A 142 9.37 6.35 16.65
CA GLY A 142 10.80 6.12 16.59
C GLY A 142 11.47 7.13 15.67
N ASP A 143 12.71 7.45 16.00
CA ASP A 143 13.58 8.31 15.20
C ASP A 143 14.33 7.49 14.14
N ALA A 144 15.21 8.15 13.37
CA ALA A 144 15.99 7.50 12.32
C ALA A 144 16.85 6.35 12.86
N ARG A 145 17.52 6.55 14.01
CA ARG A 145 18.40 5.54 14.62
C ARG A 145 17.65 4.29 15.02
N PHE A 146 16.48 4.44 15.64
CA PHE A 146 15.63 3.29 15.97
C PHE A 146 15.28 2.46 14.73
N PHE A 147 14.96 3.13 13.61
CA PHE A 147 14.61 2.46 12.36
C PHE A 147 15.81 1.86 11.63
N GLU A 148 16.99 2.47 11.72
CA GLU A 148 18.25 1.91 11.25
C GLU A 148 18.62 0.62 12.02
N ASP A 149 18.50 0.65 13.35
CA ASP A 149 18.73 -0.53 14.20
C ASP A 149 17.71 -1.63 13.93
N LEU A 150 16.43 -1.27 13.72
CA LEU A 150 15.39 -2.24 13.37
C LEU A 150 15.62 -2.82 11.97
N HIS A 151 16.06 -2.00 11.02
CA HIS A 151 16.45 -2.44 9.68
C HIS A 151 17.59 -3.46 9.75
N ALA A 152 18.66 -3.17 10.48
CA ALA A 152 19.79 -4.08 10.65
C ALA A 152 19.38 -5.42 11.30
N ARG A 153 18.51 -5.37 12.32
CA ARG A 153 17.97 -6.57 12.97
C ARG A 153 17.14 -7.42 12.01
N LEU A 154 16.26 -6.81 11.22
CA LEU A 154 15.45 -7.51 10.22
C LEU A 154 16.28 -8.03 9.06
N ALA A 155 17.30 -7.28 8.62
CA ALA A 155 18.20 -7.65 7.53
C ALA A 155 19.03 -8.89 7.85
N SER A 156 19.25 -9.19 9.13
CA SER A 156 19.93 -10.42 9.54
C SER A 156 19.15 -11.70 9.18
N GLY A 157 17.82 -11.61 8.98
CA GLY A 157 16.95 -12.77 8.78
C GLY A 157 16.76 -13.66 10.00
N ASP A 158 17.43 -13.37 11.13
CA ASP A 158 17.39 -14.15 12.36
C ASP A 158 16.28 -13.64 13.29
N PRO A 159 15.23 -14.46 13.57
CA PRO A 159 14.12 -14.05 14.44
C PRO A 159 14.55 -13.69 15.84
N THR A 160 15.64 -14.24 16.37
CA THR A 160 16.11 -13.91 17.72
C THR A 160 16.61 -12.47 17.84
N ARG A 161 16.96 -11.83 16.71
CA ARG A 161 17.47 -10.45 16.68
C ARG A 161 16.38 -9.41 16.53
N TYR A 162 15.26 -9.74 15.88
CA TYR A 162 14.15 -8.81 15.67
C TYR A 162 12.91 -9.12 16.52
N THR A 163 12.93 -10.19 17.33
CA THR A 163 11.91 -10.49 18.33
C THR A 163 12.42 -10.21 19.76
N PRO A 164 11.58 -9.69 20.67
CA PRO A 164 10.22 -9.22 20.40
C PRO A 164 10.24 -7.99 19.51
N MET A 165 9.23 -7.88 18.64
CA MET A 165 9.12 -6.67 17.83
C MET A 165 8.71 -5.50 18.73
N PRO A 166 9.15 -4.26 18.42
CA PRO A 166 8.75 -3.10 19.20
C PRO A 166 7.24 -2.99 19.33
N GLU A 167 6.77 -2.31 20.37
CA GLU A 167 5.33 -2.11 20.56
C GLU A 167 4.78 -1.16 19.51
N ARG A 168 3.61 -1.49 18.94
CA ARG A 168 2.96 -0.65 17.94
C ARG A 168 2.34 0.56 18.60
N ASP A 169 2.48 1.72 17.96
CA ASP A 169 1.77 2.92 18.35
C ASP A 169 0.80 3.35 17.25
N LYS A 170 -0.49 3.51 17.61
CA LYS A 170 -1.53 4.00 16.70
C LYS A 170 -1.28 5.44 16.23
N ARG A 171 -0.49 6.20 16.97
CA ARG A 171 -0.04 7.57 16.65
C ARG A 171 1.33 7.59 15.97
N GLY A 172 1.93 6.42 15.72
CA GLY A 172 3.21 6.30 15.05
C GLY A 172 3.20 6.91 13.64
N HIS A 173 4.27 7.59 13.27
CA HIS A 173 4.45 8.19 11.94
C HIS A 173 5.41 7.39 11.05
N SER A 174 6.06 6.39 11.63
CA SER A 174 7.04 5.56 10.97
C SER A 174 6.47 4.15 10.82
N GLY A 175 6.55 3.60 9.61
CA GLY A 175 5.85 2.37 9.23
C GLY A 175 6.81 1.24 8.89
N LEU A 176 6.50 0.04 9.37
CA LEU A 176 7.07 -1.22 8.93
C LEU A 176 5.98 -2.00 8.21
N ARG A 177 6.30 -2.47 7.00
CA ARG A 177 5.39 -3.32 6.23
C ARG A 177 6.16 -4.47 5.61
N ILE A 178 5.55 -5.66 5.70
CA ILE A 178 6.11 -6.89 5.15
C ILE A 178 5.17 -7.38 4.07
N TRP A 179 5.73 -7.75 2.93
CA TRP A 179 5.04 -8.41 1.83
C TRP A 179 5.70 -9.74 1.54
N THR A 180 4.92 -10.69 1.03
CA THR A 180 5.39 -12.04 0.71
C THR A 180 4.99 -12.43 -0.71
N ALA A 181 5.93 -13.03 -1.43
CA ALA A 181 5.71 -13.82 -2.63
C ALA A 181 5.80 -15.30 -2.22
N ALA A 182 4.70 -15.85 -1.71
CA ALA A 182 4.73 -17.13 -0.99
C ALA A 182 5.16 -18.32 -1.86
N ALA A 183 4.77 -18.33 -3.14
CA ALA A 183 5.17 -19.38 -4.08
C ALA A 183 6.69 -19.44 -4.29
N ASP A 184 7.38 -18.31 -4.10
CA ASP A 184 8.82 -18.18 -4.32
C ASP A 184 9.63 -18.23 -3.02
N ARG A 185 8.96 -18.37 -1.86
CA ARG A 185 9.57 -18.29 -0.52
C ARG A 185 10.41 -17.02 -0.34
N THR A 186 9.85 -15.88 -0.77
CA THR A 186 10.48 -14.57 -0.64
C THR A 186 9.59 -13.61 0.14
N ALA A 187 10.18 -12.86 1.07
CA ALA A 187 9.57 -11.72 1.73
C ALA A 187 10.34 -10.43 1.43
N TYR A 188 9.59 -9.34 1.33
CA TYR A 188 10.09 -7.99 1.15
C TYR A 188 9.70 -7.18 2.38
N VAL A 189 10.66 -6.52 3.01
CA VAL A 189 10.43 -5.74 4.22
C VAL A 189 10.78 -4.29 3.94
N GLY A 190 9.77 -3.43 4.03
CA GLY A 190 9.89 -1.99 3.86
C GLY A 190 9.81 -1.28 5.20
N LEU A 191 10.73 -0.36 5.42
CA LEU A 191 10.74 0.53 6.58
C LEU A 191 10.69 1.98 6.09
N THR A 192 9.91 2.79 6.80
CA THR A 192 9.74 4.22 6.55
C THR A 192 9.81 4.97 7.87
N TRP A 193 10.46 6.13 7.90
CA TRP A 193 10.45 7.00 9.07
C TRP A 193 10.32 8.47 8.68
N GLY A 194 9.70 9.25 9.57
CA GLY A 194 9.56 10.69 9.42
C GLY A 194 8.11 11.17 9.62
N PRO A 195 7.91 12.41 10.14
CA PRO A 195 6.62 12.87 10.65
C PRO A 195 5.59 13.23 9.57
N ARG A 196 5.99 13.36 8.30
CA ARG A 196 5.13 13.81 7.21
C ARG A 196 5.46 13.09 5.91
N ARG A 197 4.44 12.76 5.10
CA ARG A 197 4.59 12.09 3.79
C ARG A 197 5.65 12.70 2.86
N LYS A 198 5.86 14.02 2.90
CA LYS A 198 6.86 14.72 2.06
C LYS A 198 8.29 14.66 2.61
N THR A 199 8.46 14.33 3.88
CA THR A 199 9.76 14.20 4.57
C THR A 199 9.97 12.76 5.07
N THR A 200 9.14 11.82 4.63
CA THR A 200 9.30 10.41 4.95
C THR A 200 10.48 9.89 4.16
N LEU A 201 11.43 9.31 4.89
CA LEU A 201 12.56 8.59 4.33
C LEU A 201 12.22 7.11 4.31
N ASN A 202 12.61 6.44 3.24
CA ASN A 202 12.41 5.02 3.06
C ASN A 202 13.76 4.32 3.17
N ALA A 203 13.84 3.28 3.99
CA ALA A 203 15.02 2.41 3.99
C ALA A 203 15.10 1.65 2.66
N PRO A 204 16.30 1.19 2.26
CA PRO A 204 16.43 0.14 1.26
C PRO A 204 15.57 -1.08 1.63
N MET A 205 14.89 -1.65 0.63
CA MET A 205 14.07 -2.84 0.82
C MET A 205 14.94 -4.01 1.28
N ILE A 206 14.54 -4.70 2.34
CA ILE A 206 15.17 -5.95 2.75
C ILE A 206 14.48 -7.09 2.01
N VAL A 207 15.26 -8.00 1.43
CA VAL A 207 14.76 -9.20 0.76
C VAL A 207 15.19 -10.42 1.57
N LEU A 208 14.20 -11.16 2.08
CA LEU A 208 14.42 -12.40 2.83
C LEU A 208 13.98 -13.58 1.98
N VAL A 209 14.88 -14.54 1.75
CA VAL A 209 14.66 -15.68 0.85
C VAL A 209 14.88 -17.00 1.59
N GLY A 210 14.09 -18.02 1.25
CA GLY A 210 14.31 -19.39 1.71
C GLY A 210 14.23 -19.52 3.24
N PRO A 211 15.29 -19.95 3.95
CA PRO A 211 15.25 -20.14 5.40
C PRO A 211 14.85 -18.87 6.18
N ALA A 212 15.31 -17.69 5.75
CA ALA A 212 14.96 -16.43 6.42
C ALA A 212 13.47 -16.08 6.24
N TYR A 213 12.88 -16.43 5.10
CA TYR A 213 11.45 -16.31 4.85
C TYR A 213 10.65 -17.24 5.78
N ASP A 214 11.07 -18.50 5.93
CA ASP A 214 10.37 -19.44 6.80
C ASP A 214 10.47 -19.04 8.27
N ALA A 215 11.64 -18.54 8.69
CA ALA A 215 11.86 -18.00 10.02
C ALA A 215 10.94 -16.80 10.30
N LEU A 216 10.78 -15.90 9.33
CA LEU A 216 9.84 -14.78 9.42
C LEU A 216 8.38 -15.25 9.55
N LEU A 217 7.97 -16.25 8.76
CA LEU A 217 6.63 -16.82 8.88
C LEU A 217 6.40 -17.47 10.25
N ALA A 218 7.39 -18.19 10.77
CA ALA A 218 7.34 -18.78 12.11
C ALA A 218 7.24 -17.69 13.19
N ALA A 219 8.06 -16.65 13.11
CA ALA A 219 8.01 -15.50 14.03
C ALA A 219 6.64 -14.82 13.97
N LYS A 220 6.06 -14.62 12.78
CA LYS A 220 4.71 -14.07 12.64
C LYS A 220 3.65 -14.96 13.30
N ARG A 221 3.72 -16.29 13.15
CA ARG A 221 2.77 -17.22 13.81
C ARG A 221 2.87 -17.11 15.33
N ALA A 222 4.08 -16.92 15.85
CA ALA A 222 4.34 -16.58 17.25
C ALA A 222 4.08 -15.11 17.60
N ARG A 223 3.35 -14.36 16.75
CA ARG A 223 3.01 -12.93 16.94
C ARG A 223 4.20 -12.00 17.14
N PHE A 224 5.38 -12.40 16.67
CA PHE A 224 6.67 -11.74 16.91
C PHE A 224 7.01 -11.58 18.39
N GLU A 225 6.48 -12.47 19.23
CA GLU A 225 6.90 -12.61 20.62
C GLU A 225 8.26 -13.30 20.69
N LYS A 226 8.93 -13.17 21.83
CA LYS A 226 10.20 -13.86 22.07
C LYS A 226 9.98 -15.37 21.98
N PRO A 227 10.81 -16.14 21.25
CA PRO A 227 10.66 -17.59 21.19
C PRO A 227 10.64 -18.17 22.61
N SER A 228 9.64 -19.01 22.92
CA SER A 228 9.60 -19.72 24.18
C SER A 228 10.80 -20.67 24.27
N ARG A 229 11.37 -20.85 25.47
CA ARG A 229 12.51 -21.75 25.71
C ARG A 229 12.29 -23.19 25.24
N ASP A 230 11.03 -23.60 25.07
CA ASP A 230 10.69 -24.95 24.62
C ASP A 230 10.84 -25.12 23.10
N ALA A 231 10.69 -24.04 22.31
CA ALA A 231 10.94 -24.06 20.87
C ALA A 231 12.44 -24.14 20.52
N GLU A 232 13.32 -23.73 21.44
CA GLU A 232 14.77 -23.89 21.31
C GLU A 232 15.21 -25.34 21.54
N ARG A 233 14.50 -26.10 22.37
CA ARG A 233 14.83 -27.52 22.66
C ARG A 233 14.43 -28.48 21.55
N SER A 234 13.42 -28.16 20.74
CA SER A 234 12.95 -29.05 19.66
C SER A 234 13.78 -28.99 18.37
N ARG A 235 14.88 -28.22 18.36
CA ARG A 235 15.81 -28.12 17.21
C ARG A 235 17.07 -28.97 17.35
N TRP A 236 17.20 -29.73 18.45
CA TRP A 236 18.32 -30.62 18.73
C TRP A 236 17.82 -32.04 18.94
#